data_AF-A0A090QMH9-F1
#
_entry.id   AF-A0A090QMH9-F1
#
_cell.length_a   1.000
_cell.length_b   1.000
_cell.length_c   1.000
_cell.angle_alpha   90.00
_cell.angle_beta   90.00
_cell.angle_gamma   90.00
#
_symmetry.space_group_name_H-M   'P 1'
#
loop_
_entity.id
_entity.type
_entity.pdbx_description
1 polymer ?
#
loop_
_entity_poly.entity_id
_entity_poly.type
_entity_poly.pdbx_seq_one_letter_code
_entity_poly.pdbx_strand_id
1 'polypeptide(L)'
;MILVFLAMHYAFARDAKDVKRQIDTTGYAITFTEKVRGLSHEIVPNLITAPKFILLFIFALLPAIVSIVVAFTNYKRPVLPPAFLIEWKGLTNFERLFTSERAAAAFQETLTWTLTWTFCASALTIILGTLLAVVANNKAIRGKKFFRTVYILPWAVPAFLTILVFQLFFSKVGGMNTMVIPFFTGNEYDISTAVGFFLNADYAKITIILIQAWLGFPYVFILVTGVLQTIPDDLYEASSMDGGNAWTNFFDITLPLILISVAPVFITQFTFNFNNVTIVYMLGEATVQTVALSTSLSIPFHHWLPPDDGREIQRSGGVHPDHQYRGRCRGAVLLA
;
A
#
# COMPACT_ATOMS: atom_id res chain seq x y z
N MET A 1 33.55 -3.91 -5.43
CA MET A 1 34.74 -3.07 -5.74
C MET A 1 35.48 -3.53 -6.99
N ILE A 2 35.85 -4.82 -7.13
CA ILE A 2 36.57 -5.34 -8.31
C ILE A 2 35.81 -5.09 -9.63
N LEU A 3 34.49 -5.31 -9.65
CA LEU A 3 33.67 -5.07 -10.85
C LEU A 3 33.63 -3.60 -11.29
N VAL A 4 33.62 -2.68 -10.32
CA VAL A 4 33.66 -1.23 -10.61
C VAL A 4 35.01 -0.83 -11.19
N PHE A 5 36.10 -1.40 -10.66
CA PHE A 5 37.45 -1.18 -11.16
C PHE A 5 37.62 -1.69 -12.60
N LEU A 6 37.12 -2.90 -12.90
CA LEU A 6 37.15 -3.48 -14.24
C LEU A 6 36.28 -2.70 -15.23
N ALA A 7 35.08 -2.29 -14.83
CA ALA A 7 34.19 -1.48 -15.66
C ALA A 7 34.81 -0.11 -15.99
N MET A 8 35.49 0.50 -15.01
CA MET A 8 36.19 1.77 -15.21
C MET A 8 37.40 1.61 -16.16
N HIS A 9 38.20 0.56 -16.01
CA HIS A 9 39.30 0.27 -16.93
C HIS A 9 38.80 0.00 -18.36
N TYR A 10 37.70 -0.74 -18.49
CA TYR A 10 37.07 -0.99 -19.78
C TYR A 10 36.57 0.31 -20.42
N ALA A 11 35.92 1.19 -19.65
CA ALA A 11 35.46 2.50 -20.13
C ALA A 11 36.63 3.37 -20.61
N PHE A 12 37.74 3.43 -19.86
CA PHE A 12 38.92 4.17 -20.28
C PHE A 12 39.58 3.58 -21.53
N ALA A 13 39.70 2.25 -21.62
CA ALA A 13 40.26 1.58 -22.79
C ALA A 13 39.40 1.81 -24.04
N ARG A 14 38.07 1.86 -23.89
CA ARG A 14 37.13 2.18 -24.97
C ARG A 14 37.26 3.64 -25.40
N ASP A 15 37.28 4.57 -24.45
CA ASP A 15 37.42 6.00 -24.77
C ASP A 15 38.73 6.31 -25.51
N ALA A 16 39.83 5.67 -25.11
CA ALA A 16 41.12 5.81 -25.80
C ALA A 16 41.08 5.31 -27.26
N LYS A 17 40.34 4.21 -27.53
CA LYS A 17 40.16 3.70 -28.90
C LYS A 17 39.30 4.63 -29.74
N ASP A 18 38.23 5.18 -29.17
CA ASP A 18 37.32 6.08 -29.86
C ASP A 18 38.01 7.41 -30.21
N VAL A 19 38.83 7.95 -29.30
CA VAL A 19 39.67 9.14 -29.55
C VAL A 19 40.69 8.87 -30.66
N LYS A 20 41.38 7.72 -30.63
CA LYS A 20 42.33 7.35 -31.69
C LYS A 20 41.63 7.28 -33.05
N ARG A 21 40.48 6.60 -33.12
CA ARG A 21 39.70 6.47 -34.35
C ARG A 21 39.25 7.83 -34.90
N GLN A 22 38.85 8.76 -34.03
CA GLN A 22 38.52 10.12 -34.44
C GLN A 22 39.72 10.83 -35.05
N ILE A 23 40.87 10.82 -34.38
CA ILE A 23 42.11 11.41 -34.90
C ILE A 23 42.47 10.83 -36.28
N ASP A 24 42.36 9.51 -36.45
CA ASP A 24 42.65 8.83 -37.73
C ASP A 24 41.68 9.26 -38.85
N THR A 25 40.42 9.61 -38.53
CA THR A 25 39.41 10.02 -39.52
C THR A 25 39.36 11.52 -39.81
N THR A 26 39.58 12.38 -38.82
CA THR A 26 39.37 13.84 -38.94
C THR A 26 40.66 14.65 -38.90
N GLY A 27 41.79 14.05 -38.52
CA GLY A 27 43.10 14.71 -38.49
C GLY A 27 43.29 15.75 -37.38
N TYR A 28 42.29 15.95 -36.51
CA TYR A 28 42.38 16.83 -35.35
C TYR A 28 42.00 16.08 -34.07
N ALA A 29 42.70 16.38 -32.98
CA ALA A 29 42.33 15.92 -31.65
C ALA A 29 41.37 16.94 -31.02
N ILE A 30 40.17 16.51 -30.66
CA ILE A 30 39.24 17.32 -29.86
C ILE A 30 39.90 17.63 -28.52
N THR A 31 39.88 18.90 -28.11
CA THR A 31 40.45 19.29 -26.83
C THR A 31 39.57 18.80 -25.69
N PHE A 32 40.15 18.47 -24.53
CA PHE A 32 39.39 18.06 -23.33
C PHE A 32 38.23 19.02 -23.03
N THR A 33 38.46 20.33 -23.13
CA THR A 33 37.45 21.37 -22.91
C THR A 33 36.27 21.28 -23.89
N GLU A 34 36.51 20.95 -25.16
CA GLU A 34 35.46 20.79 -26.17
C GLU A 34 34.69 19.49 -25.98
N LYS A 35 35.39 18.40 -25.63
CA LYS A 35 34.77 17.12 -25.30
C LYS A 35 33.87 17.26 -24.05
N VAL A 36 34.35 17.93 -22.99
CA VAL A 36 33.56 18.20 -21.78
C VAL A 36 32.34 19.09 -22.07
N ARG A 37 32.48 20.09 -22.94
CA ARG A 37 31.37 20.97 -23.35
C ARG A 37 30.35 20.28 -24.26
N GLY A 38 30.76 19.30 -25.07
CA GLY A 38 29.85 18.43 -25.81
C GLY A 38 29.16 17.41 -24.90
N LEU A 39 29.92 16.78 -23.99
CA LEU A 39 29.39 15.87 -22.98
C LEU A 39 28.41 16.55 -22.04
N SER A 40 28.51 17.86 -21.78
CA SER A 40 27.59 18.53 -20.87
C SER A 40 26.14 18.52 -21.34
N HIS A 41 25.87 18.43 -22.65
CA HIS A 41 24.49 18.35 -23.13
C HIS A 41 23.86 16.96 -22.98
N GLU A 42 24.66 15.88 -22.99
CA GLU A 42 24.18 14.50 -22.85
C GLU A 42 24.30 13.94 -21.41
N ILE A 43 25.37 14.32 -20.69
CA ILE A 43 25.69 13.75 -19.38
C ILE A 43 25.04 14.53 -18.24
N VAL A 44 24.87 15.85 -18.35
CA VAL A 44 24.30 16.67 -17.27
C VAL A 44 22.87 16.21 -16.88
N PRO A 45 21.94 15.94 -17.82
CA PRO A 45 20.61 15.44 -17.46
C PRO A 45 20.67 14.09 -16.71
N ASN A 46 21.54 13.18 -17.14
CA ASN A 46 21.71 11.86 -16.53
C ASN A 46 22.38 11.94 -15.15
N LEU A 47 23.39 12.80 -15.00
CA LEU A 47 24.11 13.01 -13.75
C LEU A 47 23.22 13.69 -12.70
N ILE A 48 22.35 14.63 -13.11
CA ILE A 48 21.36 15.25 -12.22
C ILE A 48 20.30 14.23 -11.77
N THR A 49 19.95 13.27 -12.63
CA THR A 49 18.96 12.23 -12.29
C THR A 49 19.59 11.07 -11.48
N ALA A 50 20.90 10.85 -11.57
CA ALA A 50 21.59 9.72 -10.93
C ALA A 50 21.38 9.63 -9.40
N PRO A 51 21.43 10.71 -8.60
CA PRO A 51 21.16 10.66 -7.17
C PRO A 51 19.80 10.04 -6.82
N LYS A 52 18.76 10.28 -7.63
CA LYS A 52 17.43 9.67 -7.43
C LYS A 52 17.49 8.15 -7.55
N PHE A 53 18.20 7.62 -8.55
CA PHE A 53 18.32 6.18 -8.74
C PHE A 53 19.20 5.52 -7.67
N ILE A 54 20.24 6.21 -7.21
CA ILE A 54 21.08 5.73 -6.10
C ILE A 54 20.26 5.63 -4.81
N LEU A 55 19.50 6.69 -4.48
CA LEU A 55 18.61 6.69 -3.32
C LEU A 55 17.52 5.62 -3.44
N LEU A 56 16.90 5.48 -4.62
CA LEU A 56 15.94 4.41 -4.90
C LEU A 56 16.55 3.02 -4.68
N PHE A 57 17.78 2.80 -5.15
CA PHE A 57 18.47 1.53 -4.98
C PHE A 57 18.74 1.23 -3.50
N ILE A 58 19.30 2.20 -2.76
CA ILE A 58 19.71 2.00 -1.36
C ILE A 58 18.49 1.84 -0.45
N PHE A 59 17.45 2.64 -0.63
CA PHE A 59 16.31 2.68 0.32
C PHE A 59 15.14 1.79 -0.07
N ALA A 60 14.96 1.47 -1.36
CA ALA A 60 13.85 0.62 -1.80
C ALA A 60 14.33 -0.76 -2.28
N LEU A 61 15.29 -0.82 -3.21
CA LEU A 61 15.70 -2.09 -3.82
C LEU A 61 16.55 -2.94 -2.88
N LEU A 62 17.50 -2.34 -2.15
CA LEU A 62 18.40 -3.09 -1.27
C LEU A 62 17.62 -3.81 -0.15
N PRO A 63 16.70 -3.15 0.61
CA PRO A 63 15.88 -3.87 1.59
C PRO A 63 15.02 -4.96 0.96
N ALA A 64 14.45 -4.72 -0.24
CA ALA A 64 13.68 -5.72 -0.96
C ALA A 64 14.54 -6.94 -1.33
N ILE A 65 15.77 -6.74 -1.82
CA ILE A 65 16.72 -7.81 -2.12
C ILE A 65 17.08 -8.58 -0.85
N VAL A 66 17.34 -7.88 0.26
CA VAL A 66 17.62 -8.53 1.56
C VAL A 66 16.43 -9.37 2.02
N SER A 67 15.21 -8.86 1.93
CA SER A 67 14.00 -9.61 2.27
C SER A 67 13.81 -10.85 1.40
N ILE A 68 14.10 -10.75 0.09
CA ILE A 68 14.08 -11.89 -0.83
C ILE A 68 15.12 -12.93 -0.39
N VAL A 69 16.36 -12.53 -0.12
CA VAL A 69 17.42 -13.44 0.34
C VAL A 69 17.03 -14.12 1.66
N VAL A 70 16.49 -13.38 2.61
CA VAL A 70 16.04 -13.91 3.91
C VAL A 70 14.92 -14.94 3.74
N ALA A 71 14.03 -14.79 2.74
CA ALA A 71 12.97 -15.75 2.46
C ALA A 71 13.49 -17.17 2.10
N PHE A 72 14.71 -17.29 1.58
CA PHE A 72 15.37 -18.59 1.30
C PHE A 72 16.16 -19.16 2.48
N THR A 73 16.12 -18.51 3.65
CA THR A 73 16.90 -18.91 4.83
C THR A 73 16.02 -19.43 5.96
N ASN A 74 16.63 -20.03 6.99
CA ASN A 74 15.95 -20.49 8.20
C ASN A 74 15.66 -19.39 9.23
N TYR A 75 15.67 -18.11 8.83
CA TYR A 75 15.55 -16.97 9.74
C TYR A 75 14.20 -16.97 10.48
N LYS A 76 14.26 -17.10 11.82
CA LYS A 76 13.08 -17.09 12.72
C LYS A 76 13.36 -16.17 13.92
N ARG A 77 12.46 -15.23 14.24
CA ARG A 77 12.50 -14.53 15.54
C ARG A 77 11.94 -15.46 16.64
N PRO A 78 12.33 -15.37 17.92
CA PRO A 78 13.29 -14.45 18.52
C PRO A 78 14.75 -14.95 18.45
N VAL A 79 15.02 -16.00 17.67
CA VAL A 79 16.35 -16.61 17.54
C VAL A 79 17.26 -15.72 16.68
N LEU A 80 17.80 -14.69 17.32
CA LEU A 80 18.76 -13.76 16.73
C LEU A 80 20.17 -14.39 16.73
N PRO A 81 20.98 -14.21 15.68
CA PRO A 81 22.41 -14.50 15.73
C PRO A 81 23.05 -13.74 16.92
N PRO A 82 23.89 -14.39 17.75
CA PRO A 82 24.88 -15.39 17.33
C PRO A 82 24.61 -16.84 17.80
N ALA A 83 23.42 -17.15 18.34
CA ALA A 83 23.15 -18.50 18.88
C ALA A 83 22.98 -19.60 17.81
N PHE A 84 22.59 -19.23 16.58
CA PHE A 84 22.45 -20.14 15.43
C PHE A 84 22.89 -19.45 14.14
N LEU A 85 23.61 -20.16 13.29
CA LEU A 85 23.98 -19.69 11.95
C LEU A 85 22.74 -19.67 11.05
N ILE A 86 22.62 -18.63 10.22
CA ILE A 86 21.58 -18.57 9.19
C ILE A 86 21.91 -19.62 8.13
N GLU A 87 21.06 -20.63 8.01
CA GLU A 87 21.19 -21.69 7.01
C GLU A 87 20.34 -21.37 5.78
N TRP A 88 20.91 -21.62 4.61
CA TRP A 88 20.18 -21.58 3.35
C TRP A 88 19.29 -22.82 3.21
N LYS A 89 17.97 -22.62 3.18
CA LYS A 89 16.97 -23.69 3.03
C LYS A 89 16.43 -23.80 1.60
N GLY A 90 16.91 -22.95 0.67
CA GLY A 90 16.44 -22.94 -0.71
C GLY A 90 14.92 -22.75 -0.78
N LEU A 91 14.22 -23.62 -1.49
CA LEU A 91 12.78 -23.52 -1.73
C LEU A 91 11.89 -24.16 -0.66
N THR A 92 12.46 -24.81 0.36
CA THR A 92 11.68 -25.55 1.37
C THR A 92 10.68 -24.67 2.13
N ASN A 93 10.97 -23.38 2.32
CA ASN A 93 10.02 -22.45 2.94
C ASN A 93 8.77 -22.22 2.08
N PHE A 94 8.93 -22.19 0.75
CA PHE A 94 7.83 -22.01 -0.20
C PHE A 94 7.00 -23.29 -0.33
N GLU A 95 7.65 -24.46 -0.36
CA GLU A 95 6.94 -25.75 -0.39
C GLU A 95 6.04 -25.95 0.84
N ARG A 96 6.49 -25.52 2.03
CA ARG A 96 5.70 -25.60 3.27
C ARG A 96 4.42 -24.78 3.23
N LEU A 97 4.39 -23.68 2.47
CA LEU A 97 3.19 -22.87 2.28
C LEU A 97 2.08 -23.64 1.56
N PHE A 98 2.41 -24.65 0.76
CA PHE A 98 1.43 -25.43 -0.02
C PHE A 98 1.24 -26.86 0.49
N THR A 99 2.21 -27.42 1.21
CA THR A 99 2.17 -28.82 1.70
C THR A 99 1.59 -28.97 3.09
N SER A 100 1.67 -27.94 3.94
CA SER A 100 1.06 -27.99 5.26
C SER A 100 -0.40 -27.51 5.20
N GLU A 101 -1.34 -28.37 5.60
CA GLU A 101 -2.77 -28.12 5.52
C GLU A 101 -3.17 -26.79 6.18
N ARG A 102 -2.59 -26.50 7.35
CA ARG A 102 -2.83 -25.25 8.09
C ARG A 102 -2.24 -24.02 7.42
N ALA A 103 -0.98 -24.07 6.94
CA ALA A 103 -0.37 -22.88 6.33
C ALA A 103 -0.94 -22.59 4.94
N ALA A 104 -1.30 -23.63 4.19
CA ALA A 104 -1.95 -23.50 2.89
C ALA A 104 -3.33 -22.86 3.03
N ALA A 105 -4.16 -23.35 3.97
CA ALA A 105 -5.48 -22.77 4.23
C ALA A 105 -5.38 -21.29 4.67
N ALA A 106 -4.50 -21.00 5.63
CA ALA A 106 -4.24 -19.65 6.10
C ALA A 106 -3.75 -18.70 4.99
N PHE A 107 -2.78 -19.14 4.19
CA PHE A 107 -2.26 -18.36 3.07
C PHE A 107 -3.33 -18.09 2.01
N GLN A 108 -4.10 -19.12 1.63
CA GLN A 108 -5.17 -18.98 0.65
C GLN A 108 -6.26 -18.03 1.13
N GLU A 109 -6.71 -18.15 2.38
CA GLU A 109 -7.72 -17.27 2.97
C GLU A 109 -7.23 -15.81 2.96
N THR A 110 -6.01 -15.58 3.46
CA THR A 110 -5.42 -14.24 3.55
C THR A 110 -5.20 -13.63 2.18
N LEU A 111 -4.66 -14.39 1.23
CA LEU A 111 -4.42 -13.92 -0.13
C LEU A 111 -5.73 -13.58 -0.85
N THR A 112 -6.72 -14.47 -0.74
CA THR A 112 -8.05 -14.27 -1.37
C THR A 112 -8.73 -13.04 -0.80
N TRP A 113 -8.72 -12.89 0.53
CA TRP A 113 -9.21 -11.68 1.16
C TRP A 113 -8.42 -10.45 0.70
N THR A 114 -7.09 -10.51 0.72
CA THR A 114 -6.20 -9.40 0.32
C THR A 114 -6.54 -8.89 -1.08
N LEU A 115 -6.68 -9.78 -2.05
CA LEU A 115 -7.05 -9.43 -3.41
C LEU A 115 -8.48 -8.87 -3.48
N THR A 116 -9.42 -9.50 -2.78
CA THR A 116 -10.83 -9.09 -2.78
C THR A 116 -11.02 -7.69 -2.20
N TRP A 117 -10.50 -7.42 -1.00
CA TRP A 117 -10.66 -6.11 -0.37
C TRP A 117 -9.90 -5.02 -1.13
N THR A 118 -8.70 -5.32 -1.64
CA THR A 118 -7.91 -4.38 -2.45
C THR A 118 -8.68 -3.98 -3.69
N PHE A 119 -9.22 -4.96 -4.43
CA PHE A 119 -10.01 -4.70 -5.62
C PHE A 119 -11.28 -3.91 -5.29
N CYS A 120 -12.08 -4.36 -4.32
CA CYS A 120 -13.34 -3.73 -3.94
C CYS A 120 -13.14 -2.30 -3.42
N ALA A 121 -12.16 -2.06 -2.54
CA ALA A 121 -11.86 -0.73 -2.03
C ALA A 121 -11.33 0.21 -3.12
N SER A 122 -10.47 -0.29 -4.02
CA SER A 122 -9.95 0.50 -5.14
C SER A 122 -11.04 0.83 -6.17
N ALA A 123 -11.90 -0.13 -6.50
CA ALA A 123 -13.03 0.10 -7.39
C ALA A 123 -14.01 1.11 -6.76
N LEU A 124 -14.35 0.94 -5.48
CA LEU A 124 -15.32 1.81 -4.80
C LEU A 124 -14.79 3.25 -4.63
N THR A 125 -13.52 3.43 -4.24
CA THR A 125 -12.87 4.76 -4.20
C THR A 125 -12.91 5.45 -5.56
N ILE A 126 -12.64 4.71 -6.64
CA ILE A 126 -12.61 5.27 -7.99
C ILE A 126 -14.00 5.63 -8.47
N ILE A 127 -14.97 4.75 -8.28
CA ILE A 127 -16.37 4.99 -8.65
C ILE A 127 -16.89 6.23 -7.90
N LEU A 128 -16.72 6.28 -6.57
CA LEU A 128 -17.17 7.41 -5.76
C LEU A 128 -16.47 8.71 -6.14
N GLY A 129 -15.14 8.70 -6.26
CA GLY A 129 -14.37 9.89 -6.62
C GLY A 129 -14.72 10.43 -8.00
N THR A 130 -14.90 9.53 -8.98
CA THR A 130 -15.27 9.89 -10.36
C THR A 130 -16.69 10.46 -10.41
N LEU A 131 -17.65 9.79 -9.77
CA LEU A 131 -19.04 10.25 -9.73
C LEU A 131 -19.15 11.63 -9.08
N LEU A 132 -18.51 11.82 -7.93
CA LEU A 132 -18.49 13.12 -7.26
C LEU A 132 -17.78 14.20 -8.08
N ALA A 133 -16.71 13.85 -8.81
CA ALA A 133 -15.99 14.79 -9.68
C ALA A 133 -16.87 15.26 -10.85
N VAL A 134 -17.55 14.33 -11.51
CA VAL A 134 -18.47 14.64 -12.63
C VAL A 134 -19.62 15.52 -12.14
N VAL A 135 -20.23 15.17 -11.00
CA VAL A 135 -21.28 15.98 -10.38
C VAL A 135 -20.73 17.38 -10.05
N ALA A 136 -19.62 17.49 -9.33
CA ALA A 136 -19.05 18.77 -8.91
C ALA A 136 -18.53 19.64 -10.08
N ASN A 137 -18.27 19.05 -11.25
CA ASN A 137 -17.85 19.80 -12.43
C ASN A 137 -19.02 20.34 -13.26
N ASN A 138 -20.23 19.77 -13.12
CA ASN A 138 -21.41 20.17 -13.89
C ASN A 138 -21.74 21.68 -13.73
N LYS A 139 -21.93 22.38 -14.86
CA LYS A 139 -22.26 23.82 -14.94
C LYS A 139 -23.54 24.20 -14.17
N ALA A 140 -24.51 23.29 -14.01
CA ALA A 140 -25.77 23.54 -13.32
C ALA A 140 -25.67 23.66 -11.79
N ILE A 141 -24.60 23.16 -11.16
CA ILE A 141 -24.48 23.17 -9.70
C ILE A 141 -24.07 24.55 -9.19
N ARG A 142 -24.92 25.14 -8.35
CA ARG A 142 -24.62 26.36 -7.60
C ARG A 142 -23.77 26.03 -6.36
N GLY A 143 -22.82 26.91 -6.01
CA GLY A 143 -21.99 26.71 -4.82
C GLY A 143 -20.84 25.70 -4.98
N LYS A 144 -20.33 25.50 -6.21
CA LYS A 144 -19.26 24.51 -6.51
C LYS A 144 -18.06 24.55 -5.55
N LYS A 145 -17.63 25.75 -5.14
CA LYS A 145 -16.51 25.93 -4.21
C LYS A 145 -16.78 25.24 -2.87
N PHE A 146 -17.99 25.37 -2.33
CA PHE A 146 -18.36 24.75 -1.06
C PHE A 146 -18.31 23.22 -1.15
N PHE A 147 -18.97 22.63 -2.15
CA PHE A 147 -18.97 21.17 -2.33
C PHE A 147 -17.57 20.60 -2.57
N ARG A 148 -16.75 21.27 -3.40
CA ARG A 148 -15.35 20.87 -3.63
C ARG A 148 -14.55 20.87 -2.33
N THR A 149 -14.71 21.90 -1.48
CA THR A 149 -14.03 21.93 -0.18
C THR A 149 -14.49 20.79 0.72
N VAL A 150 -15.81 20.56 0.84
CA VAL A 150 -16.37 19.49 1.68
C VAL A 150 -15.89 18.11 1.24
N TYR A 151 -15.85 17.83 -0.06
CA TYR A 151 -15.41 16.54 -0.58
C TYR A 151 -13.91 16.26 -0.38
N ILE A 152 -13.10 17.30 -0.18
CA ILE A 152 -11.65 17.17 0.07
C ILE A 152 -11.34 16.98 1.57
N LEU A 153 -12.26 17.39 2.47
CA LEU A 153 -12.05 17.31 3.93
C LEU A 153 -11.58 15.94 4.45
N PRO A 154 -12.10 14.79 3.97
CA PRO A 154 -11.67 13.49 4.46
C PRO A 154 -10.17 13.24 4.33
N TRP A 155 -9.54 13.81 3.30
CA TRP A 155 -8.10 13.69 3.04
C TRP A 155 -7.27 14.80 3.69
N ALA A 156 -7.90 15.89 4.14
CA ALA A 156 -7.24 16.95 4.89
C ALA A 156 -6.88 16.52 6.33
N VAL A 157 -7.60 15.53 6.88
CA VAL A 157 -7.34 14.97 8.20
C VAL A 157 -6.36 13.78 8.07
N PRO A 158 -5.36 13.67 8.95
CA PRO A 158 -4.46 12.52 8.96
C PRO A 158 -5.21 11.18 9.07
N ALA A 159 -4.94 10.26 8.15
CA ALA A 159 -5.68 8.99 8.03
C ALA A 159 -5.72 8.19 9.34
N PHE A 160 -4.61 8.14 10.09
CA PHE A 160 -4.52 7.43 11.37
C PHE A 160 -5.57 7.92 12.39
N LEU A 161 -5.75 9.24 12.53
CA LEU A 161 -6.73 9.81 13.45
C LEU A 161 -8.15 9.47 13.01
N THR A 162 -8.42 9.58 11.72
CA THR A 162 -9.71 9.22 11.13
C THR A 162 -10.05 7.76 11.39
N ILE A 163 -9.09 6.84 11.23
CA ILE A 163 -9.28 5.41 11.47
C ILE A 163 -9.67 5.15 12.93
N LEU A 164 -9.01 5.79 13.90
CA LEU A 164 -9.37 5.66 15.32
C LEU A 164 -10.78 6.19 15.61
N VAL A 165 -11.16 7.32 15.02
CA VAL A 165 -12.52 7.86 15.15
C VAL A 165 -13.55 6.86 14.61
N PHE A 166 -13.30 6.25 13.46
CA PHE A 166 -14.19 5.21 12.94
C PHE A 166 -14.19 3.95 13.81
N GLN A 167 -13.06 3.54 14.37
CA GLN A 167 -13.01 2.39 15.30
C GLN A 167 -13.95 2.61 16.49
N LEU A 168 -13.96 3.83 17.06
CA LEU A 168 -14.87 4.20 18.14
C LEU A 168 -16.31 4.30 17.66
N PHE A 169 -16.54 4.89 16.48
CA PHE A 169 -17.87 5.06 15.91
C PHE A 169 -18.58 3.74 15.61
N PHE A 170 -17.83 2.73 15.15
CA PHE A 170 -18.31 1.38 14.84
C PHE A 170 -18.18 0.41 16.03
N SER A 171 -17.78 0.87 17.21
CA SER A 171 -17.81 0.06 18.43
C SER A 171 -19.26 -0.25 18.86
N LYS A 172 -19.44 -1.22 19.77
CA LYS A 172 -20.79 -1.57 20.28
C LYS A 172 -21.53 -0.38 20.91
N VAL A 173 -20.80 0.52 21.56
CA VAL A 173 -21.33 1.74 22.19
C VAL A 173 -21.16 2.98 21.30
N GLY A 174 -20.69 2.79 20.05
CA GLY A 174 -20.38 3.86 19.12
C GLY A 174 -21.62 4.46 18.46
N GLY A 175 -21.42 5.58 17.76
CA GLY A 175 -22.49 6.32 17.07
C GLY A 175 -23.25 5.49 16.02
N MET A 176 -22.61 4.49 15.41
CA MET A 176 -23.28 3.62 14.45
C MET A 176 -24.41 2.81 15.12
N ASN A 177 -24.14 2.20 16.28
CA ASN A 177 -25.12 1.40 17.03
C ASN A 177 -26.10 2.27 17.84
N THR A 178 -25.64 3.40 18.36
CA THR A 178 -26.44 4.26 19.27
C THR A 178 -27.31 5.29 18.54
N MET A 179 -26.94 5.68 17.32
CA MET A 179 -27.64 6.74 16.57
C MET A 179 -28.10 6.26 15.19
N VAL A 180 -27.17 5.76 14.36
CA VAL A 180 -27.47 5.50 12.94
C VAL A 180 -28.43 4.33 12.76
N ILE A 181 -28.14 3.17 13.36
CA ILE A 181 -29.01 1.99 13.25
C ILE A 181 -30.40 2.27 13.86
N PRO A 182 -30.52 2.83 15.07
CA PRO A 182 -31.82 3.25 15.63
C PRO A 182 -32.60 4.20 14.73
N PHE A 183 -31.93 5.16 14.10
CA PHE A 183 -32.57 6.10 13.18
C PHE A 183 -33.23 5.41 11.98
N PHE A 184 -32.58 4.41 11.39
CA PHE A 184 -33.12 3.69 10.23
C PHE A 184 -34.10 2.56 10.60
N THR A 185 -33.95 1.95 11.77
CA THR A 185 -34.76 0.80 12.19
C THR A 185 -35.95 1.19 13.06
N GLY A 186 -35.92 2.37 13.68
CA GLY A 186 -36.91 2.80 14.67
C GLY A 186 -36.79 2.09 16.03
N ASN A 187 -35.82 1.19 16.18
CA ASN A 187 -35.60 0.44 17.43
C ASN A 187 -34.75 1.25 18.40
N GLU A 188 -35.04 1.13 19.70
CA GLU A 188 -34.16 1.69 20.73
C GLU A 188 -32.82 0.95 20.77
N TYR A 189 -31.77 1.69 21.12
CA TYR A 189 -30.45 1.12 21.31
C TYR A 189 -30.43 0.18 22.51
N ASP A 190 -30.05 -1.07 22.28
CA ASP A 190 -29.72 -2.04 23.32
C ASP A 190 -28.31 -2.60 23.06
N ILE A 191 -27.47 -2.60 24.09
CA ILE A 191 -26.11 -3.13 24.04
C ILE A 191 -26.09 -4.64 23.79
N SER A 192 -27.14 -5.36 24.17
CA SER A 192 -27.25 -6.80 23.99
C SER A 192 -27.44 -7.19 22.51
N THR A 193 -28.14 -6.34 21.74
CA THR A 193 -28.41 -6.51 20.31
C THR A 193 -27.47 -5.71 19.42
N ALA A 194 -26.58 -4.89 20.02
CA ALA A 194 -25.64 -4.05 19.29
C ALA A 194 -24.73 -4.86 18.36
N VAL A 195 -24.60 -4.37 17.12
CA VAL A 195 -23.80 -5.02 16.08
C VAL A 195 -22.32 -4.87 16.41
N GLY A 196 -21.65 -6.01 16.60
CA GLY A 196 -20.21 -6.08 16.75
C GLY A 196 -19.50 -6.02 15.41
N PHE A 197 -19.38 -4.83 14.81
CA PHE A 197 -18.80 -4.64 13.47
C PHE A 197 -17.41 -5.28 13.32
N PHE A 198 -16.58 -5.21 14.36
CA PHE A 198 -15.23 -5.81 14.34
C PHE A 198 -15.14 -7.18 15.03
N LEU A 199 -16.25 -7.67 15.61
CA LEU A 199 -16.33 -9.01 16.23
C LEU A 199 -16.79 -10.08 15.23
N ASN A 200 -17.55 -9.68 14.21
CA ASN A 200 -17.96 -10.54 13.12
C ASN A 200 -17.09 -10.26 11.89
N ALA A 201 -16.52 -11.30 11.28
CA ALA A 201 -15.60 -11.16 10.16
C ALA A 201 -16.24 -10.51 8.93
N ASP A 202 -17.49 -10.82 8.61
CA ASP A 202 -18.16 -10.29 7.42
C ASP A 202 -18.47 -8.81 7.56
N TYR A 203 -18.96 -8.39 8.73
CA TYR A 203 -19.15 -6.96 9.02
C TYR A 203 -17.83 -6.20 9.05
N ALA A 204 -16.77 -6.79 9.59
CA ALA A 204 -15.45 -6.16 9.63
C ALA A 204 -14.92 -5.92 8.21
N LYS A 205 -15.01 -6.94 7.34
CA LYS A 205 -14.62 -6.87 5.93
C LYS A 205 -15.34 -5.75 5.19
N ILE A 206 -16.66 -5.65 5.34
CA ILE A 206 -17.47 -4.61 4.70
C ILE A 206 -17.10 -3.22 5.24
N THR A 207 -17.03 -3.07 6.56
CA THR A 207 -16.71 -1.78 7.20
C THR A 207 -15.33 -1.26 6.80
N ILE A 208 -14.32 -2.13 6.72
CA ILE A 208 -12.97 -1.76 6.26
C ILE A 208 -13.01 -1.22 4.82
N ILE A 209 -13.73 -1.88 3.90
CA ILE A 209 -13.86 -1.43 2.51
C ILE A 209 -14.52 -0.05 2.45
N LEU A 210 -15.59 0.18 3.23
CA LEU A 210 -16.31 1.45 3.26
C LEU A 210 -15.46 2.60 3.82
N ILE A 211 -14.72 2.35 4.90
CA ILE A 211 -13.82 3.36 5.49
C ILE A 211 -12.67 3.67 4.52
N GLN A 212 -12.09 2.65 3.87
CA GLN A 212 -11.06 2.86 2.86
C GLN A 212 -11.60 3.66 1.66
N ALA A 213 -12.83 3.37 1.24
CA ALA A 213 -13.52 4.14 0.21
C ALA A 213 -13.69 5.61 0.59
N TRP A 214 -14.10 5.87 1.84
CA TRP A 214 -14.23 7.22 2.40
C TRP A 214 -12.90 7.98 2.45
N LEU A 215 -11.82 7.30 2.84
CA LEU A 215 -10.48 7.90 2.90
C LEU A 215 -9.87 8.17 1.53
N GLY A 216 -10.11 7.28 0.56
CA GLY A 216 -9.44 7.31 -0.75
C GLY A 216 -10.17 8.09 -1.84
N PHE A 217 -11.51 8.23 -1.78
CA PHE A 217 -12.24 8.94 -2.82
C PHE A 217 -11.79 10.39 -3.07
N PRO A 218 -11.36 11.20 -2.07
CA PRO A 218 -10.98 12.59 -2.32
C PRO A 218 -9.76 12.72 -3.23
N TYR A 219 -8.82 11.77 -3.14
CA TYR A 219 -7.65 11.72 -4.02
C TYR A 219 -8.08 11.51 -5.48
N VAL A 220 -8.94 10.52 -5.73
CA VAL A 220 -9.49 10.25 -7.06
C VAL A 220 -10.30 11.44 -7.55
N PHE A 221 -11.13 12.02 -6.67
CA PHE A 221 -11.94 13.20 -6.98
C PHE A 221 -11.10 14.37 -7.49
N ILE A 222 -9.98 14.69 -6.84
CA ILE A 222 -9.08 15.77 -7.27
C ILE A 222 -8.48 15.45 -8.64
N LEU A 223 -7.98 14.23 -8.83
CA LEU A 223 -7.36 13.81 -10.10
C LEU A 223 -8.34 13.86 -11.27
N VAL A 224 -9.52 13.24 -11.11
CA VAL A 224 -10.55 13.22 -12.14
C VAL A 224 -11.07 14.64 -12.42
N THR A 225 -11.18 15.49 -11.40
CA THR A 225 -11.52 16.91 -11.59
C THR A 225 -10.47 17.64 -12.43
N GLY A 226 -9.19 17.33 -12.28
CA GLY A 226 -8.12 17.87 -13.12
C GLY A 226 -8.24 17.42 -14.58
N VAL A 227 -8.51 16.13 -14.80
CA VAL A 227 -8.73 15.56 -16.15
C VAL A 227 -9.97 16.17 -16.81
N LEU A 228 -11.07 16.33 -16.06
CA LEU A 228 -12.29 16.94 -16.56
C LEU A 228 -12.10 18.38 -17.04
N GLN A 229 -11.12 19.10 -16.50
CA GLN A 229 -10.80 20.47 -16.91
C GLN A 229 -9.99 20.55 -18.20
N THR A 230 -9.40 19.45 -18.67
CA THR A 230 -8.66 19.42 -19.93
C THR A 230 -9.55 19.10 -21.13
N ILE A 231 -10.81 18.69 -20.92
CA ILE A 231 -11.76 18.39 -21.98
C ILE A 231 -12.29 19.72 -22.55
N PRO A 232 -12.09 20.03 -23.85
CA PRO A 232 -12.60 21.26 -24.45
C PRO A 232 -14.13 21.34 -24.39
N ASP A 233 -14.66 22.53 -24.14
CA ASP A 233 -16.11 22.77 -24.11
C ASP A 233 -16.77 22.56 -25.48
N ASP A 234 -16.03 22.76 -26.57
CA ASP A 234 -16.46 22.60 -27.97
C ASP A 234 -17.05 21.21 -28.26
N LEU A 235 -16.57 20.16 -27.60
CA LEU A 235 -17.10 18.79 -27.75
C LEU A 235 -18.54 18.68 -27.21
N TYR A 236 -18.82 19.35 -26.10
CA TYR A 236 -20.16 19.35 -25.50
C TYR A 236 -21.12 20.25 -26.30
N GLU A 237 -20.61 21.35 -26.87
CA GLU A 237 -21.39 22.21 -27.77
C GLU A 237 -21.74 21.48 -29.06
N ALA A 238 -20.77 20.80 -29.69
CA ALA A 238 -21.01 19.97 -30.88
C ALA A 238 -22.06 18.89 -30.63
N SER A 239 -21.94 18.15 -29.52
CA SER A 239 -22.95 17.15 -29.14
C SER A 239 -24.33 17.76 -28.90
N SER A 240 -24.41 18.96 -28.32
CA SER A 240 -25.70 19.65 -28.14
C SER A 240 -26.35 20.05 -29.47
N MET A 241 -25.54 20.38 -30.49
CA MET A 241 -26.01 20.65 -31.85
C MET A 241 -26.52 19.37 -32.54
N ASP A 242 -25.91 18.23 -32.24
CA ASP A 242 -26.33 16.89 -32.71
C ASP A 242 -27.51 16.30 -31.91
N GLY A 243 -28.08 17.05 -30.96
CA GLY A 243 -29.22 16.61 -30.13
C GLY A 243 -28.85 15.72 -28.95
N GLY A 244 -27.57 15.64 -28.61
CA GLY A 244 -27.06 14.88 -27.46
C GLY A 244 -27.58 15.42 -26.14
N ASN A 245 -27.99 14.51 -25.25
CA ASN A 245 -28.43 14.84 -23.89
C ASN A 245 -27.28 14.61 -22.87
N ALA A 246 -27.53 14.89 -21.58
CA ALA A 246 -26.51 14.74 -20.54
C ALA A 246 -25.98 13.30 -20.40
N TRP A 247 -26.81 12.28 -20.68
CA TRP A 247 -26.40 10.88 -20.66
C TRP A 247 -25.52 10.53 -21.87
N THR A 248 -25.89 11.01 -23.06
CA THR A 248 -25.05 10.92 -24.27
C THR A 248 -23.69 11.57 -24.01
N ASN A 249 -23.67 12.79 -23.49
CA ASN A 249 -22.42 13.50 -23.15
C ASN A 249 -21.58 12.75 -22.11
N PHE A 250 -22.22 12.09 -21.15
CA PHE A 250 -21.52 11.30 -20.15
C PHE A 250 -20.89 10.04 -20.76
N PHE A 251 -21.67 9.22 -21.46
CA PHE A 251 -21.20 7.92 -21.95
C PHE A 251 -20.33 8.00 -23.20
N ASP A 252 -20.57 8.97 -24.09
CA ASP A 252 -19.90 9.04 -25.39
C ASP A 252 -18.68 9.99 -25.38
N ILE A 253 -18.67 11.00 -24.50
CA ILE A 253 -17.58 11.99 -24.42
C ILE A 253 -16.82 11.85 -23.11
N THR A 254 -17.52 12.03 -21.98
CA THR A 254 -16.88 12.22 -20.67
C THR A 254 -16.22 10.94 -20.17
N LEU A 255 -16.97 9.84 -20.13
CA LEU A 255 -16.53 8.56 -19.58
C LEU A 255 -15.36 7.96 -20.37
N PRO A 256 -15.36 7.91 -21.72
CA PRO A 256 -14.25 7.36 -22.48
C PRO A 256 -12.95 8.15 -22.28
N LEU A 257 -13.03 9.49 -22.25
CA LEU A 257 -11.88 10.36 -22.02
C LEU A 257 -11.32 10.24 -20.59
N ILE A 258 -12.20 10.12 -19.60
CA ILE A 258 -11.81 9.89 -18.21
C ILE A 258 -11.20 8.49 -18.04
N LEU A 259 -11.76 7.46 -18.66
CA LEU A 259 -11.34 6.07 -18.46
C LEU A 259 -9.87 5.85 -18.85
N ILE A 260 -9.42 6.50 -19.93
CA ILE A 260 -8.00 6.50 -20.35
C ILE A 260 -7.10 7.07 -19.24
N SER A 261 -7.57 8.09 -18.53
CA SER A 261 -6.85 8.75 -17.44
C SER A 261 -6.98 8.01 -16.10
N VAL A 262 -8.07 7.27 -15.89
CA VAL A 262 -8.34 6.52 -14.65
C VAL A 262 -7.58 5.19 -14.60
N ALA A 263 -7.24 4.58 -15.73
CA ALA A 263 -6.47 3.33 -15.75
C ALA A 263 -5.16 3.37 -14.91
N PRO A 264 -4.26 4.37 -15.03
CA PRO A 264 -3.08 4.46 -14.17
C PRO A 264 -3.44 4.78 -12.70
N VAL A 265 -4.55 5.48 -12.47
CA VAL A 265 -5.06 5.75 -11.11
C VAL A 265 -5.50 4.46 -10.44
N PHE A 266 -6.15 3.55 -11.18
CA PHE A 266 -6.53 2.24 -10.69
C PHE A 266 -5.32 1.42 -10.23
N ILE A 267 -4.26 1.35 -11.03
CA ILE A 267 -3.03 0.62 -10.66
C ILE A 267 -2.41 1.22 -9.40
N THR A 268 -2.40 2.55 -9.30
CA THR A 268 -1.86 3.26 -8.13
C THR A 268 -2.68 2.97 -6.87
N GLN A 269 -4.01 3.06 -6.96
CA GLN A 269 -4.92 2.77 -5.85
C GLN A 269 -4.86 1.30 -5.43
N PHE A 270 -4.82 0.38 -6.40
CA PHE A 270 -4.68 -1.04 -6.15
C PHE A 270 -3.36 -1.34 -5.42
N THR A 271 -2.24 -0.81 -5.91
CA THR A 271 -0.92 -1.02 -5.28
C THR A 271 -0.87 -0.41 -3.88
N PHE A 272 -1.48 0.76 -3.69
CA PHE A 272 -1.58 1.40 -2.38
C PHE A 272 -2.39 0.56 -1.40
N ASN A 273 -3.60 0.15 -1.79
CA ASN A 273 -4.48 -0.65 -0.94
C ASN A 273 -3.87 -2.03 -0.64
N PHE A 274 -3.25 -2.69 -1.62
CA PHE A 274 -2.58 -3.99 -1.42
C PHE A 274 -1.52 -3.94 -0.32
N ASN A 275 -0.85 -2.81 -0.13
CA ASN A 275 0.20 -2.63 0.88
C ASN A 275 -0.30 -1.95 2.17
N ASN A 276 -1.59 -1.60 2.26
CA ASN A 276 -2.13 -0.81 3.36
C ASN A 276 -2.61 -1.71 4.51
N VAL A 277 -1.66 -2.16 5.33
CA VAL A 277 -1.97 -2.95 6.53
C VAL A 277 -2.53 -2.10 7.66
N THR A 278 -2.18 -0.82 7.70
CA THR A 278 -2.53 0.09 8.80
C THR A 278 -4.02 0.10 9.09
N ILE A 279 -4.86 0.21 8.06
CA ILE A 279 -6.32 0.22 8.25
C ILE A 279 -6.85 -1.12 8.79
N VAL A 280 -6.34 -2.24 8.28
CA VAL A 280 -6.78 -3.58 8.69
C VAL A 280 -6.35 -3.87 10.12
N TYR A 281 -5.10 -3.55 10.45
CA TYR A 281 -4.53 -3.69 11.77
C TYR A 281 -5.30 -2.85 12.80
N MET A 282 -5.46 -1.56 12.54
CA MET A 282 -6.08 -0.66 13.51
C MET A 282 -7.58 -0.92 13.74
N LEU A 283 -8.30 -1.43 12.73
CA LEU A 283 -9.74 -1.68 12.85
C LEU A 283 -10.09 -3.11 13.25
N GLY A 284 -9.31 -4.10 12.83
CA GLY A 284 -9.77 -5.49 12.80
C GLY A 284 -8.71 -6.56 13.08
N GLU A 285 -7.56 -6.22 13.69
CA GLU A 285 -6.42 -7.13 13.91
C GLU A 285 -6.82 -8.53 14.45
N ALA A 286 -7.82 -8.60 15.34
CA ALA A 286 -8.26 -9.86 15.94
C ALA A 286 -9.14 -10.74 15.02
N THR A 287 -9.71 -10.19 13.96
CA THR A 287 -10.81 -10.82 13.20
C THR A 287 -10.52 -10.94 11.69
N VAL A 288 -9.67 -10.07 11.14
CA VAL A 288 -9.36 -10.03 9.70
C VAL A 288 -7.87 -9.77 9.49
N GLN A 289 -7.21 -10.59 8.67
CA GLN A 289 -5.76 -10.49 8.41
C GLN A 289 -5.49 -10.33 6.91
N THR A 290 -4.43 -9.58 6.53
CA THR A 290 -4.05 -9.32 5.12
C THR A 290 -2.56 -9.55 4.90
N VAL A 291 -2.20 -9.82 3.65
CA VAL A 291 -0.80 -9.86 3.21
C VAL A 291 -0.37 -8.45 2.86
N ALA A 292 0.83 -8.03 3.28
CA ALA A 292 1.49 -6.87 2.69
C ALA A 292 2.99 -7.09 2.51
N LEU A 293 3.52 -6.45 1.46
CA LEU A 293 4.91 -6.63 1.04
C LEU A 293 5.88 -5.92 1.99
N SER A 294 5.46 -4.79 2.56
CA SER A 294 6.30 -3.90 3.38
C SER A 294 6.34 -4.26 4.88
N THR A 295 5.35 -4.99 5.40
CA THR A 295 5.26 -5.33 6.84
C THR A 295 5.85 -6.69 7.19
N SER A 296 6.46 -7.39 6.24
CA SER A 296 7.18 -8.66 6.46
C SER A 296 8.30 -8.57 7.52
N LEU A 297 8.71 -7.35 7.90
CA LEU A 297 9.67 -7.08 8.97
C LEU A 297 9.04 -6.69 10.33
N SER A 298 7.78 -6.24 10.37
CA SER A 298 7.17 -5.62 11.56
C SER A 298 5.98 -6.40 12.13
N ILE A 299 5.28 -7.21 11.33
CA ILE A 299 4.20 -8.08 11.83
C ILE A 299 4.73 -9.52 11.85
N PRO A 300 4.90 -10.14 13.02
CA PRO A 300 5.46 -11.47 13.11
C PRO A 300 4.63 -12.49 12.33
N PHE A 301 5.28 -13.22 11.42
CA PHE A 301 4.79 -14.49 10.84
C PHE A 301 4.44 -15.55 11.90
N HIS A 302 4.73 -15.30 13.18
CA HIS A 302 4.39 -16.16 14.33
C HIS A 302 2.90 -16.33 14.56
N HIS A 303 2.04 -15.40 14.11
CA HIS A 303 0.60 -15.61 14.24
C HIS A 303 0.07 -16.73 13.31
N TRP A 304 0.84 -17.06 12.27
CA TRP A 304 0.49 -18.06 11.26
C TRP A 304 1.08 -19.45 11.52
N LEU A 305 2.06 -19.55 12.42
CA LEU A 305 2.70 -20.81 12.80
C LEU A 305 2.02 -21.36 14.06
N PRO A 306 1.81 -22.68 14.16
CA PRO A 306 1.31 -23.29 15.39
C PRO A 306 2.24 -22.96 16.56
N PRO A 307 1.73 -22.89 17.82
CA PRO A 307 2.59 -22.99 18.98
C PRO A 307 3.34 -24.32 18.89
N ASP A 308 4.67 -24.29 18.89
CA ASP A 308 5.47 -25.51 18.88
C ASP A 308 5.07 -26.39 20.08
N ASP A 309 4.73 -27.65 19.82
CA ASP A 309 4.51 -28.71 20.81
C ASP A 309 5.65 -28.64 21.84
N GLY A 310 5.31 -28.48 23.12
CA GLY A 310 6.23 -28.23 24.25
C GLY A 310 7.21 -29.36 24.58
N ARG A 311 7.99 -29.81 23.61
CA ARG A 311 8.97 -30.90 23.72
C ARG A 311 10.35 -30.44 23.30
N GLU A 312 10.90 -29.41 23.93
CA GLU A 312 12.36 -29.24 24.01
C GLU A 312 12.81 -28.17 25.03
N ILE A 313 12.36 -28.26 26.29
CA ILE A 313 13.13 -27.71 27.42
C ILE A 313 13.08 -28.71 28.58
N GLN A 314 13.68 -29.88 28.36
CA GLN A 314 14.16 -30.72 29.45
C GLN A 314 15.60 -31.10 29.12
N ARG A 315 16.55 -30.28 29.59
CA ARG A 315 17.88 -30.71 30.07
C ARG A 315 18.70 -29.51 30.57
N SER A 316 18.79 -29.44 31.90
CA SER A 316 19.95 -29.10 32.74
C SER A 316 19.63 -28.03 33.78
N GLY A 317 19.58 -28.44 35.05
CA GLY A 317 19.40 -27.58 36.22
C GLY A 317 18.86 -28.38 37.38
N GLY A 318 19.76 -28.95 38.18
CA GLY A 318 19.43 -29.81 39.32
C GLY A 318 18.80 -29.08 40.50
N VAL A 319 17.96 -29.84 41.22
CA VAL A 319 17.69 -29.84 42.67
C VAL A 319 17.91 -28.53 43.46
N HIS A 320 16.82 -27.92 43.94
CA HIS A 320 16.57 -27.71 45.37
C HIS A 320 15.11 -27.27 45.63
N PRO A 321 14.40 -27.85 46.62
CA PRO A 321 13.08 -27.38 47.04
C PRO A 321 13.22 -26.40 48.22
N ASP A 322 12.46 -25.30 48.18
CA ASP A 322 11.82 -24.62 49.32
C ASP A 322 11.61 -23.14 49.00
N HIS A 323 10.34 -22.74 48.84
CA HIS A 323 9.69 -21.72 49.66
C HIS A 323 8.31 -21.39 49.11
N GLN A 324 7.30 -21.64 49.94
CA GLN A 324 5.98 -21.02 49.90
C GLN A 324 6.10 -19.50 49.77
N TYR A 325 5.25 -18.84 48.99
CA TYR A 325 4.43 -17.71 49.48
C TYR A 325 3.24 -17.43 48.55
N ARG A 326 2.09 -17.27 49.19
CA ARG A 326 0.77 -16.92 48.67
C ARG A 326 0.75 -15.51 48.04
N GLY A 327 0.02 -15.40 46.93
CA GLY A 327 -1.03 -14.41 46.69
C GLY A 327 -0.69 -12.92 46.78
N ARG A 328 -0.72 -12.24 45.63
CA ARG A 328 -1.32 -10.89 45.51
C ARG A 328 -1.64 -10.57 44.05
N CYS A 329 -2.94 -10.55 43.73
CA CYS A 329 -3.47 -9.77 42.63
C CYS A 329 -3.20 -8.29 42.92
N ARG A 330 -2.53 -7.59 42.01
CA ARG A 330 -2.66 -6.14 41.79
C ARG A 330 -2.12 -5.80 40.40
N GLY A 331 -2.92 -5.05 39.67
CA GLY A 331 -2.77 -4.86 38.23
C GLY A 331 -1.67 -3.90 37.79
N ALA A 332 -1.47 -3.93 36.47
CA ALA A 332 -0.90 -2.92 35.59
C ALA A 332 -1.38 -3.38 34.20
N VAL A 333 -2.32 -2.74 33.49
CA VAL A 333 -2.25 -1.41 32.87
C VAL A 333 -0.83 -1.07 32.41
N LEU A 334 -0.52 -1.48 31.18
CA LEU A 334 0.51 -0.92 30.30
C LEU A 334 0.18 -1.50 28.90
N LEU A 335 -0.51 -0.76 28.03
CA LEU A 335 0.07 0.21 27.09
C LEU A 335 1.30 -0.36 26.37
N ALA A 336 1.05 -1.02 25.25
CA ALA A 336 1.85 -0.94 24.02
C ALA A 336 0.97 -1.43 22.86
#